data_AF-A0A834W2V5-F1
#
_entry.id   AF-A0A834W2V5-F1
#
_cell.length_a   1.000
_cell.length_b   1.000
_cell.length_c   1.000
_cell.angle_alpha   90.00
_cell.angle_beta   90.00
_cell.angle_gamma   90.00
#
_symmetry.space_group_name_H-M   'P 1'
#
loop_
_entity.id
_entity.type
_entity.pdbx_description
1 polymer ?
#
loop_
_entity_poly.entity_id
_entity_poly.type
_entity_poly.pdbx_seq_one_letter_code
_entity_poly.pdbx_strand_id
1 'polypeptide(L)'
;MCADDSEYVRKMYGGYFGVFIRMLAEEGEAWHVYRVSSGEIPEDDDEIDLYDGFVITGSCNDAHGNDAWIHRLLALLHKLDSMKKKILGVCFGHQVRELPAKAEVIAWSDKTGIEMFRYGDHIMGIQGHPEYTSDILFHLIDRLVQRNFILEAFGEEVRAKMELREPDKEAWKRLCRSFLKGRI
;
A
#
# COMPACT_ATOMS: atom_id res chain seq x y z
N MET A 1 7.33 12.93 -10.01
CA MET A 1 5.92 12.57 -10.16
C MET A 1 5.80 11.06 -10.35
N CYS A 2 5.38 10.33 -9.31
CA CYS A 2 4.92 8.94 -9.43
C CYS A 2 3.48 8.76 -8.90
N ALA A 3 2.69 9.83 -8.99
CA ALA A 3 1.24 9.77 -8.86
C ALA A 3 0.56 9.18 -10.12
N ASP A 4 1.26 9.15 -11.26
CA ASP A 4 0.75 8.54 -12.48
C ASP A 4 1.28 7.12 -12.64
N ASP A 5 0.35 6.21 -12.85
CA ASP A 5 0.66 4.84 -13.25
C ASP A 5 1.61 4.88 -14.45
N SER A 6 2.77 4.22 -14.32
CA SER A 6 3.68 4.14 -15.45
C SER A 6 3.02 3.45 -16.63
N GLU A 7 3.40 3.81 -17.85
CA GLU A 7 2.81 3.25 -19.06
C GLU A 7 2.84 1.70 -19.06
N TYR A 8 3.94 1.11 -18.57
CA TYR A 8 4.05 -0.32 -18.36
C TYR A 8 2.97 -0.87 -17.39
N VAL A 9 2.86 -0.29 -16.20
CA VAL A 9 1.90 -0.73 -15.18
C VAL A 9 0.46 -0.52 -15.64
N ARG A 10 0.18 0.57 -16.37
CA ARG A 10 -1.12 0.80 -17.02
C ARG A 10 -1.45 -0.29 -18.03
N LYS A 11 -0.50 -0.61 -18.91
CA LYS A 11 -0.71 -1.58 -19.99
C LYS A 11 -0.83 -3.01 -19.49
N MET A 12 0.00 -3.41 -18.54
CA MET A 12 0.06 -4.79 -18.05
C MET A 12 -0.98 -5.08 -16.97
N TYR A 13 -1.20 -4.11 -16.09
CA TYR A 13 -1.99 -4.31 -14.88
C TYR A 13 -3.25 -3.45 -14.83
N GLY A 14 -3.43 -2.48 -15.74
CA GLY A 14 -4.52 -1.51 -15.63
C GLY A 14 -4.25 -0.41 -14.62
N GLY A 15 -2.97 -0.20 -14.25
CA GLY A 15 -2.54 0.72 -13.20
C GLY A 15 -2.26 0.02 -11.89
N TYR A 16 -1.78 0.76 -10.88
CA TYR A 16 -1.49 0.20 -9.55
C TYR A 16 -2.74 -0.37 -8.89
N PHE A 17 -3.92 0.20 -9.16
CA PHE A 17 -5.18 -0.41 -8.74
C PHE A 17 -5.28 -1.88 -9.17
N GLY A 18 -5.03 -2.18 -10.44
CA GLY A 18 -5.13 -3.54 -10.93
C GLY A 18 -4.03 -4.46 -10.40
N VAL A 19 -2.88 -3.92 -9.95
CA VAL A 19 -1.88 -4.69 -9.20
C VAL A 19 -2.46 -5.15 -7.85
N PHE A 20 -3.08 -4.23 -7.09
CA PHE A 20 -3.73 -4.57 -5.83
C PHE A 20 -4.92 -5.53 -6.00
N ILE A 21 -5.75 -5.34 -7.02
CA ILE A 21 -6.87 -6.25 -7.31
C ILE A 21 -6.39 -7.67 -7.58
N ARG A 22 -5.35 -7.83 -8.41
CA ARG A 22 -4.80 -9.17 -8.69
C ARG A 22 -4.24 -9.85 -7.44
N MET A 23 -3.69 -9.07 -6.51
CA MET A 23 -3.19 -9.58 -5.24
C MET A 23 -4.34 -9.95 -4.30
N LEU A 24 -5.29 -9.04 -4.09
CA LEU A 24 -6.22 -9.08 -2.96
C LEU A 24 -7.58 -9.69 -3.31
N ALA A 25 -8.09 -9.48 -4.52
CA ALA A 25 -9.46 -9.86 -4.85
C ALA A 25 -9.68 -11.38 -4.83
N GLU A 26 -10.85 -11.79 -4.33
CA GLU A 26 -11.42 -13.13 -4.46
C GLU A 26 -12.61 -13.12 -5.45
N GLU A 27 -13.02 -14.28 -5.94
CA GLU A 27 -14.18 -14.39 -6.83
C GLU A 27 -15.46 -13.94 -6.13
N GLY A 28 -16.27 -13.11 -6.81
CA GLY A 28 -17.53 -12.59 -6.27
C GLY A 28 -17.41 -11.27 -5.49
N GLU A 29 -16.23 -10.65 -5.45
CA GLU A 29 -16.02 -9.39 -4.75
C GLU A 29 -16.18 -8.16 -5.66
N ALA A 30 -16.76 -7.10 -5.11
CA ALA A 30 -16.77 -5.78 -5.70
C ALA A 30 -15.67 -4.92 -5.09
N TRP A 31 -14.95 -4.20 -5.95
CA TRP A 31 -13.87 -3.29 -5.54
C TRP A 31 -14.07 -1.92 -6.19
N HIS A 32 -13.99 -0.87 -5.39
CA HIS A 32 -14.11 0.51 -5.84
C HIS A 32 -12.82 1.29 -5.57
N VAL A 33 -12.51 2.23 -6.46
CA VAL A 33 -11.32 3.08 -6.37
C VAL A 33 -11.75 4.50 -6.12
N TYR A 34 -11.14 5.11 -5.10
CA TYR A 34 -11.29 6.53 -4.81
C TYR A 34 -9.94 7.22 -4.96
N ARG A 35 -9.81 8.14 -5.93
CA ARG A 35 -8.61 8.98 -6.05
C ARG A 35 -8.70 10.16 -5.08
N VAL A 36 -8.37 9.91 -3.81
CA VAL A 36 -8.45 10.91 -2.72
C VAL A 36 -7.65 12.18 -3.02
N SER A 37 -6.49 12.06 -3.67
CA SER A 37 -5.69 13.21 -4.12
C SER A 37 -6.40 14.09 -5.16
N SER A 38 -7.32 13.51 -5.94
CA SER A 38 -8.17 14.21 -6.92
C SER A 38 -9.49 14.70 -6.32
N GLY A 39 -9.72 14.47 -5.02
CA GLY A 39 -10.94 14.86 -4.32
C GLY A 39 -12.04 13.80 -4.31
N GLU A 40 -11.81 12.61 -4.86
CA GLU A 40 -12.75 11.48 -4.77
C GLU A 40 -12.56 10.75 -3.44
N ILE A 41 -13.55 10.81 -2.56
CA ILE A 41 -13.53 10.13 -1.27
C ILE A 41 -14.98 9.77 -0.87
N PRO A 42 -15.24 8.61 -0.25
CA PRO A 42 -16.56 8.33 0.29
C PRO A 42 -16.77 9.23 1.52
N GLU A 43 -17.77 10.10 1.48
CA GLU A 43 -18.09 11.03 2.57
C GLU A 43 -19.27 10.56 3.42
N ASP A 44 -20.19 9.82 2.81
CA ASP A 44 -21.44 9.36 3.40
C ASP A 44 -21.27 8.09 4.25
N ASP A 45 -21.90 8.05 5.42
CA ASP A 45 -21.79 6.92 6.35
C ASP A 45 -22.46 5.66 5.81
N ASP A 46 -23.59 5.79 5.12
CA ASP A 46 -24.30 4.66 4.51
C ASP A 46 -23.48 4.08 3.35
N GLU A 47 -22.82 4.95 2.56
CA GLU A 47 -21.88 4.51 1.52
C GLU A 47 -20.68 3.76 2.12
N ILE A 48 -20.07 4.29 3.18
CA ILE A 48 -18.94 3.64 3.86
C ILE A 48 -19.35 2.29 4.46
N ASP A 49 -20.59 2.18 4.95
CA ASP A 49 -21.05 0.97 5.61
C ASP A 49 -21.20 -0.23 4.65
N LEU A 50 -21.42 0.04 3.36
CA LEU A 50 -21.47 -0.99 2.30
C LEU A 50 -20.16 -1.76 2.12
N TYR A 51 -19.04 -1.22 2.60
CA TYR A 51 -17.73 -1.84 2.46
C TYR A 51 -17.34 -2.63 3.72
N ASP A 52 -16.85 -3.85 3.52
CA ASP A 52 -16.29 -4.69 4.59
C ASP A 52 -14.88 -4.21 5.01
N GLY A 53 -14.15 -3.57 4.11
CA GLY A 53 -12.77 -3.16 4.34
C GLY A 53 -12.22 -2.20 3.29
N PHE A 54 -11.13 -1.54 3.67
CA PHE A 54 -10.48 -0.47 2.94
C PHE A 54 -9.00 -0.76 2.79
N VAL A 55 -8.46 -0.50 1.60
CA VAL A 55 -7.02 -0.59 1.33
C VAL A 55 -6.51 0.81 1.02
N ILE A 56 -5.59 1.29 1.84
CA ILE A 56 -4.96 2.61 1.68
C ILE A 56 -3.58 2.38 1.08
N THR A 57 -3.44 2.74 -0.20
CA THR A 57 -2.19 2.56 -0.94
C THR A 57 -1.22 3.71 -0.68
N GLY A 58 0.07 3.45 -0.90
CA GLY A 58 1.12 4.47 -0.87
C GLY A 58 0.87 5.57 -1.92
N SER A 59 1.45 6.74 -1.66
CA SER A 59 1.50 7.86 -2.59
C SER A 59 2.94 8.37 -2.66
N CYS A 60 3.31 8.92 -3.81
CA CYS A 60 4.59 9.64 -3.94
C CYS A 60 4.52 11.06 -3.35
N ASN A 61 3.37 11.47 -2.83
CA ASN A 61 3.23 12.71 -2.09
C ASN A 61 3.60 12.48 -0.63
N ASP A 62 4.28 13.47 -0.05
CA ASP A 62 4.58 13.53 1.38
C ASP A 62 3.26 13.45 2.18
N ALA A 63 3.14 12.45 3.05
CA ALA A 63 1.97 12.27 3.91
C ALA A 63 1.85 13.37 4.97
N HIS A 64 2.91 14.17 5.16
CA HIS A 64 2.93 15.35 6.02
C HIS A 64 2.64 16.67 5.28
N GLY A 65 2.27 16.61 4.00
CA GLY A 65 1.79 17.79 3.28
C GLY A 65 0.58 18.42 4.00
N ASN A 66 0.42 19.73 3.87
CA ASN A 66 -0.74 20.44 4.44
C ASN A 66 -1.89 20.55 3.44
N ASP A 67 -1.96 19.62 2.48
CA ASP A 67 -2.96 19.64 1.43
C ASP A 67 -4.33 19.24 2.00
N ALA A 68 -5.39 19.88 1.51
CA ALA A 68 -6.76 19.62 1.95
C ALA A 68 -7.17 18.13 1.83
N TRP A 69 -6.62 17.40 0.86
CA TRP A 69 -6.90 15.97 0.69
C TRP A 69 -6.31 15.11 1.82
N ILE A 70 -5.20 15.51 2.44
CA ILE A 70 -4.59 14.79 3.57
C ILE A 70 -5.49 14.89 4.79
N HIS A 71 -6.00 16.09 5.09
CA HIS A 71 -6.96 16.29 6.18
C HIS A 71 -8.24 15.48 5.97
N ARG A 72 -8.75 15.39 4.73
CA ARG A 72 -9.90 14.54 4.40
C ARG A 72 -9.59 13.05 4.57
N LEU A 73 -8.41 12.58 4.17
CA LEU A 73 -7.99 11.21 4.37
C LEU A 73 -7.90 10.86 5.87
N LEU A 74 -7.34 11.74 6.69
CA LEU A 74 -7.27 11.56 8.14
C LEU A 74 -8.68 11.50 8.77
N ALA A 75 -9.60 12.37 8.32
CA ALA A 75 -10.99 12.34 8.76
C ALA A 75 -11.68 11.01 8.41
N LEU A 76 -11.47 10.50 7.18
CA LEU A 76 -11.96 9.19 6.78
C LEU A 76 -11.35 8.08 7.63
N LEU A 77 -10.03 8.06 7.85
CA LEU A 77 -9.37 7.05 8.69
C LEU A 77 -9.92 7.01 10.12
N HIS A 78 -10.16 8.17 10.73
CA HIS A 78 -10.81 8.24 12.04
C HIS A 78 -12.24 7.69 12.01
N LYS A 79 -13.01 8.00 10.96
CA LYS A 79 -14.36 7.46 10.77
C LYS A 79 -14.32 5.93 10.64
N LEU A 80 -13.45 5.40 9.79
CA LEU A 80 -13.25 3.95 9.60
C LEU A 80 -12.82 3.23 10.88
N ASP A 81 -11.93 3.84 11.68
CA ASP A 81 -11.54 3.31 13.00
C ASP A 81 -12.73 3.27 13.97
N SER A 82 -13.56 4.32 13.98
CA SER A 82 -14.75 4.38 14.84
C SER A 82 -15.81 3.34 14.46
N MET A 83 -15.94 3.04 13.17
CA MET A 83 -16.83 2.02 12.63
C MET A 83 -16.23 0.61 12.66
N LYS A 84 -14.98 0.46 13.13
CA LYS A 84 -14.23 -0.81 13.18
C LYS A 84 -14.14 -1.52 11.82
N LYS A 85 -14.10 -0.76 10.72
CA LYS A 85 -13.88 -1.29 9.37
C LYS A 85 -12.45 -1.82 9.26
N LYS A 86 -12.23 -2.88 8.47
CA LYS A 86 -10.88 -3.39 8.21
C LYS A 86 -10.09 -2.38 7.38
N ILE A 87 -8.90 -1.98 7.82
CA ILE A 87 -8.03 -1.01 7.12
C ILE A 87 -6.66 -1.64 6.91
N LEU A 88 -6.29 -1.84 5.65
CA LEU A 88 -4.95 -2.26 5.25
C LEU A 88 -4.19 -1.08 4.64
N GLY A 89 -3.19 -0.57 5.34
CA GLY A 89 -2.26 0.44 4.80
C GLY A 89 -1.04 -0.23 4.16
N VAL A 90 -0.74 0.09 2.90
CA VAL A 90 0.45 -0.41 2.19
C VAL A 90 1.30 0.77 1.72
N CYS A 91 2.60 0.77 2.00
CA CYS A 91 3.59 1.77 1.57
C CYS A 91 3.38 3.22 2.08
N PHE A 92 2.16 3.64 2.42
CA PHE A 92 1.86 4.98 2.94
C PHE A 92 2.48 5.27 4.32
N GLY A 93 3.24 4.30 4.87
CA GLY A 93 3.94 4.38 6.16
C GLY A 93 5.38 4.86 6.11
N HIS A 94 5.87 5.50 5.04
CA HIS A 94 7.27 5.98 4.99
C HIS A 94 7.65 7.02 6.06
N GLN A 95 6.74 7.38 6.96
CA GLN A 95 6.98 8.31 8.06
C GLN A 95 6.39 7.88 9.41
N VAL A 96 5.98 6.62 9.59
CA VAL A 96 5.56 6.15 10.92
C VAL A 96 6.82 5.80 11.73
N ARG A 97 7.53 6.84 12.19
CA ARG A 97 8.67 6.68 13.12
C ARG A 97 8.20 6.41 14.55
N GLU A 98 6.97 6.84 14.86
CA GLU A 98 6.31 6.63 16.13
C GLU A 98 4.90 6.12 15.89
N LEU A 99 4.56 5.03 16.57
CA LEU A 99 3.23 4.45 16.54
C LEU A 99 2.38 4.99 17.70
N PRO A 100 1.05 5.06 17.54
CA PRO A 100 0.15 5.31 18.66
C PRO A 100 0.39 4.27 19.77
N ALA A 101 0.23 4.65 21.03
CA ALA A 101 0.52 3.77 22.18
C ALA A 101 -0.24 2.42 22.19
N LYS A 102 -1.36 2.31 21.45
CA LYS A 102 -2.16 1.08 21.32
C LYS A 102 -1.82 0.25 20.08
N ALA A 103 -0.90 0.72 19.24
CA ALA A 103 -0.44 -0.07 18.11
C ALA A 103 0.67 -1.03 18.55
N GLU A 104 0.67 -2.21 17.97
CA GLU A 104 1.63 -3.26 18.24
C GLU A 104 2.48 -3.51 16.99
N VAL A 105 3.79 -3.52 17.16
CA VAL A 105 4.73 -3.88 16.09
C VAL A 105 4.68 -5.40 15.89
N ILE A 106 4.44 -5.84 14.66
CA ILE A 106 4.38 -7.26 14.29
C ILE A 106 5.53 -7.69 13.37
N ALA A 107 6.23 -6.73 12.76
CA ALA A 107 7.52 -6.97 12.09
C ALA A 107 8.45 -5.76 12.20
N TRP A 108 9.75 -6.02 12.32
CA TRP A 108 10.78 -5.00 12.55
C TRP A 108 12.05 -5.30 11.73
N SER A 109 12.78 -4.26 11.32
CA SER A 109 14.13 -4.37 10.74
C SER A 109 15.04 -3.22 11.15
N ASP A 110 16.36 -3.43 11.11
CA ASP A 110 17.36 -2.38 11.38
C ASP A 110 17.25 -1.19 10.40
N LYS A 111 16.68 -1.41 9.21
CA LYS A 111 16.64 -0.41 8.13
C LYS A 111 15.54 0.61 8.33
N THR A 112 14.35 0.17 8.75
CA THR A 112 13.14 0.99 8.81
C THR A 112 12.63 1.16 10.25
N GLY A 113 13.12 0.34 11.18
CA GLY A 113 12.48 0.17 12.47
C GLY A 113 11.21 -0.65 12.30
N ILE A 114 10.12 -0.03 11.85
CA ILE A 114 8.79 -0.67 11.82
C ILE A 114 8.47 -1.11 10.39
N GLU A 115 8.49 -2.42 10.16
CA GLU A 115 8.09 -3.02 8.88
C GLU A 115 6.59 -3.27 8.81
N MET A 116 5.99 -3.64 9.95
CA MET A 116 4.57 -3.90 10.05
C MET A 116 4.05 -3.66 11.45
N PHE A 117 2.84 -3.12 11.54
CA PHE A 117 2.13 -2.92 12.79
C PHE A 117 0.66 -3.24 12.66
N ARG A 118 0.01 -3.48 13.81
CA ARG A 118 -1.44 -3.55 13.94
C ARG A 118 -1.93 -2.54 14.96
N TYR A 119 -3.16 -2.04 14.80
CA TYR A 119 -3.85 -1.24 15.80
C TYR A 119 -5.25 -1.82 15.99
N GLY A 120 -5.49 -2.41 17.17
CA GLY A 120 -6.65 -3.26 17.39
C GLY A 120 -6.62 -4.51 16.51
N ASP A 121 -7.80 -5.04 16.20
CA ASP A 121 -8.01 -6.17 15.31
C ASP A 121 -8.39 -5.74 13.88
N HIS A 122 -8.53 -4.44 13.63
CA HIS A 122 -9.11 -3.91 12.39
C HIS A 122 -8.19 -2.99 11.59
N ILE A 123 -6.99 -2.65 12.06
CA ILE A 123 -6.01 -1.86 11.28
C ILE A 123 -4.68 -2.61 11.20
N MET A 124 -4.14 -2.74 9.99
CA MET A 124 -2.79 -3.26 9.73
C MET A 124 -2.05 -2.35 8.75
N GLY A 125 -0.82 -1.99 9.09
CA GLY A 125 0.07 -1.21 8.22
C GLY A 125 1.30 -2.02 7.82
N ILE A 126 1.65 -1.99 6.54
CA ILE A 126 2.82 -2.66 5.96
C ILE A 126 3.68 -1.59 5.25
N GLN A 127 4.96 -1.51 5.62
CA GLN A 127 5.93 -0.62 4.98
C GLN A 127 6.28 -1.08 3.57
N GLY A 128 6.51 -2.39 3.42
CA GLY A 128 6.87 -3.00 2.16
C GLY A 128 5.76 -2.90 1.10
N HIS A 129 6.14 -3.25 -0.13
CA HIS A 129 5.24 -3.37 -1.27
C HIS A 129 4.98 -4.84 -1.60
N PRO A 130 4.13 -5.55 -0.84
CA PRO A 130 3.81 -6.96 -1.11
C PRO A 130 3.13 -7.16 -2.47
N GLU A 131 2.60 -6.09 -3.06
CA GLU A 131 1.97 -6.06 -4.37
C GLU A 131 2.99 -6.01 -5.53
N TYR A 132 4.26 -5.66 -5.26
CA TYR A 132 5.26 -5.51 -6.32
C TYR A 132 5.74 -6.86 -6.83
N THR A 133 5.61 -7.04 -8.14
CA THR A 133 6.17 -8.15 -8.88
C THR A 133 7.58 -7.82 -9.39
N SER A 134 8.31 -8.86 -9.80
CA SER A 134 9.72 -8.73 -10.19
C SER A 134 9.86 -7.84 -11.43
N ASP A 135 8.92 -7.93 -12.37
CA ASP A 135 8.82 -7.07 -13.54
C ASP A 135 8.52 -5.60 -13.21
N ILE A 136 7.63 -5.32 -12.23
CA ILE A 136 7.36 -3.95 -11.77
C ILE A 136 8.62 -3.34 -11.16
N LEU A 137 9.34 -4.11 -10.33
CA LEU A 137 10.59 -3.68 -9.71
C LEU A 137 11.69 -3.45 -10.74
N PHE A 138 11.87 -4.34 -11.71
CA PHE A 138 12.85 -4.14 -12.78
C PHE A 138 12.55 -2.90 -13.62
N HIS A 139 11.28 -2.66 -13.96
CA HIS A 139 10.88 -1.48 -14.70
C HIS A 139 11.01 -0.18 -13.87
N LEU A 140 10.85 -0.25 -12.54
CA LEU A 140 11.14 0.86 -11.64
C LEU A 140 12.64 1.16 -11.62
N ILE A 141 13.49 0.15 -11.50
CA ILE A 141 14.96 0.28 -11.55
C ILE A 141 15.39 0.92 -12.87
N ASP A 142 14.90 0.41 -14.01
CA ASP A 142 15.20 0.97 -15.34
C ASP A 142 14.88 2.47 -15.39
N ARG A 143 13.70 2.85 -14.92
CA ARG A 143 13.29 4.26 -14.92
C ARG A 143 14.16 5.12 -14.02
N LEU A 144 14.56 4.62 -12.85
CA LEU A 144 15.41 5.36 -11.91
C LEU A 144 16.83 5.53 -12.45
N VAL A 145 17.38 4.50 -13.11
CA VAL A 145 18.68 4.56 -13.80
C VAL A 145 18.61 5.54 -14.97
N GLN A 146 17.60 5.42 -15.85
CA GLN A 146 17.42 6.31 -17.01
C GLN A 146 17.24 7.78 -16.64
N ARG A 147 16.72 8.06 -15.45
CA ARG A 147 16.54 9.43 -14.92
C ARG A 147 17.70 9.89 -14.04
N ASN A 148 18.78 9.11 -13.96
CA ASN A 148 19.96 9.38 -13.13
C ASN A 148 19.66 9.57 -11.63
N PHE A 149 18.59 8.94 -11.12
CA PHE A 149 18.29 8.94 -9.67
C PHE A 149 19.08 7.88 -8.90
N ILE A 150 19.50 6.80 -9.58
CA ILE A 150 20.36 5.76 -9.04
C ILE A 150 21.47 5.41 -10.04
N LEU A 151 22.57 4.87 -9.55
CA LEU A 151 23.66 4.38 -10.37
C LEU A 151 23.28 3.07 -11.07
N GLU A 152 23.73 2.88 -12.30
CA GLU A 152 23.50 1.65 -13.07
C GLU A 152 23.99 0.40 -12.30
N ALA A 153 25.20 0.46 -11.73
CA ALA A 153 25.76 -0.62 -10.92
C ALA A 153 24.88 -0.99 -9.71
N PHE A 154 24.20 0.00 -9.10
CA PHE A 154 23.26 -0.26 -8.03
C PHE A 154 21.99 -0.95 -8.56
N GLY A 155 21.51 -0.55 -9.74
CA GLY A 155 20.40 -1.23 -10.42
C GLY A 155 20.70 -2.70 -10.72
N GLU A 156 21.91 -3.00 -11.22
CA GLU A 156 22.37 -4.37 -11.48
C GLU A 156 22.46 -5.21 -10.19
N GLU A 157 22.99 -4.63 -9.10
CA GLU A 157 23.07 -5.31 -7.81
C GLU A 157 21.68 -5.72 -7.28
N VAL A 158 20.70 -4.81 -7.37
CA VAL A 158 19.32 -5.10 -6.94
C VAL A 158 18.71 -6.22 -7.78
N ARG A 159 18.95 -6.22 -9.10
CA ARG A 159 18.47 -7.29 -10.00
C ARG A 159 19.05 -8.65 -9.62
N ALA A 160 20.37 -8.73 -9.43
CA ALA A 160 21.04 -9.97 -9.06
C ALA A 160 20.51 -10.53 -7.72
N LYS A 161 20.22 -9.66 -6.74
CA LYS A 161 19.61 -10.09 -5.47
C LYS A 161 18.20 -10.64 -5.64
N MET A 162 17.41 -10.08 -6.55
CA MET A 162 16.05 -10.54 -6.81
C MET A 162 16.00 -11.90 -7.50
N GLU A 163 16.94 -12.17 -8.40
CA GLU A 163 17.08 -13.50 -9.04
C GLU A 163 17.45 -14.60 -8.03
N LEU A 164 18.17 -14.24 -6.97
CA LEU A 164 18.57 -15.17 -5.91
C LEU A 164 17.44 -15.46 -4.92
N ARG A 165 16.56 -14.49 -4.65
CA ARG A 165 15.49 -14.64 -3.67
C ARG A 165 14.32 -13.70 -3.99
N GLU A 166 13.24 -14.26 -4.53
CA GLU A 166 11.98 -13.52 -4.60
C GLU A 166 11.31 -13.43 -3.21
N PRO A 167 10.63 -12.31 -2.90
CA PRO A 167 9.73 -12.26 -1.78
C PRO A 167 8.65 -13.34 -1.90
N ASP A 168 8.27 -13.99 -0.81
CA ASP A 168 7.16 -14.95 -0.80
C ASP A 168 5.82 -14.21 -0.95
N LYS A 169 5.48 -13.89 -2.20
CA LYS A 169 4.28 -13.16 -2.60
C LYS A 169 3.02 -13.87 -2.14
N GLU A 170 3.02 -15.20 -2.13
CA GLU A 170 1.88 -16.00 -1.71
C GLU A 170 1.66 -15.92 -0.20
N ALA A 171 2.72 -15.91 0.61
CA ALA A 171 2.61 -15.65 2.04
C ALA A 171 2.05 -14.25 2.33
N TRP A 172 2.56 -13.21 1.65
CA TRP A 172 2.07 -11.84 1.78
C TRP A 172 0.61 -11.69 1.36
N LYS A 173 0.25 -12.30 0.24
CA LYS A 173 -1.13 -12.35 -0.26
C LYS A 173 -2.06 -13.04 0.73
N ARG A 174 -1.67 -14.21 1.26
CA ARG A 174 -2.46 -14.93 2.27
C ARG A 174 -2.63 -14.11 3.54
N LEU A 175 -1.58 -13.41 3.99
CA LEU A 175 -1.64 -12.55 5.17
C LEU A 175 -2.63 -11.39 4.97
N CYS A 176 -2.47 -10.62 3.89
CA CYS A 176 -3.31 -9.45 3.61
C CYS A 176 -4.78 -9.84 3.41
N ARG A 177 -5.05 -10.93 2.67
CA ARG A 177 -6.41 -11.45 2.48
C ARG A 177 -7.01 -11.93 3.80
N SER A 178 -6.27 -12.72 4.57
CA SER A 178 -6.77 -13.21 5.87
C SER A 178 -7.15 -12.06 6.79
N PHE A 179 -6.35 -11.00 6.84
CA PHE A 179 -6.65 -9.81 7.63
C PHE A 179 -7.90 -9.07 7.16
N LEU A 180 -8.00 -8.76 5.87
CA LEU A 180 -9.16 -8.05 5.29
C LEU A 180 -10.47 -8.85 5.46
N LYS A 181 -10.37 -10.18 5.57
CA LYS A 181 -11.51 -11.08 5.79
C LYS A 181 -11.76 -11.44 7.25
N GLY A 182 -11.03 -10.82 8.19
CA GLY A 182 -11.19 -11.09 9.62
C GLY A 182 -10.86 -12.53 10.04
N ARG A 183 -10.02 -13.23 9.26
CA ARG A 183 -9.56 -14.60 9.56
C ARG A 183 -8.37 -14.61 10.53
N ILE A 184 -7.76 -13.45 10.78
CA ILE A 184 -6.66 -13.20 11.73
C ILE A 184 -6.85 -11.84 12.40
#